data_AF-K2JFL8-F1
#
_entry.id   AF-K2JFL8-F1
#
_cell.length_a   1.000
_cell.length_b   1.000
_cell.length_c   1.000
_cell.angle_alpha   90.00
_cell.angle_beta   90.00
_cell.angle_gamma   90.00
#
_symmetry.space_group_name_H-M   'P 1'
#
loop_
_entity.id
_entity.type
_entity.pdbx_description
1 polymer ?
#
loop_
_entity_poly.entity_id
_entity_poly.type
_entity_poly.pdbx_seq_one_letter_code
_entity_poly.pdbx_strand_id
1 'polypeptide(L)'
;MNYLPREKAKELIQEIGFSKFFIDVIDGRLDSPISIYFGCPTLYYLSDEEQAAYNLGDILPLWEDAGGYMQYAYDIERKDYIIFDIEDGDVSSRYTWDELIKSVIDTLIEHEYDEHENLEETISAVKFLLADLNIGNFDKLAADIQSEWENP
;
A
#
# COMPACT_ATOMS: atom_id res chain seq x y z
N MET A 1 13.54 -3.34 -14.56
CA MET A 1 14.44 -4.40 -14.06
C MET A 1 13.54 -5.51 -13.53
N ASN A 2 13.67 -6.75 -13.99
CA ASN A 2 12.67 -7.80 -13.68
C ASN A 2 12.90 -8.50 -12.33
N TYR A 3 14.06 -8.29 -11.70
CA TYR A 3 14.36 -8.77 -10.36
C TYR A 3 14.81 -7.63 -9.47
N LEU A 4 14.14 -7.46 -8.32
CA LEU A 4 14.48 -6.45 -7.33
C LEU A 4 14.71 -7.09 -5.94
N PRO A 5 15.97 -7.19 -5.48
CA PRO A 5 16.25 -7.67 -4.13
C PRO A 5 15.90 -6.60 -3.08
N ARG A 6 15.56 -7.05 -1.87
CA ARG A 6 15.15 -6.18 -0.74
C ARG A 6 16.10 -5.03 -0.44
N GLU A 7 17.41 -5.31 -0.41
CA GLU A 7 18.40 -4.26 -0.13
C GLU A 7 18.37 -3.16 -1.18
N LYS A 8 18.19 -3.53 -2.46
CA LYS A 8 18.08 -2.54 -3.53
C LYS A 8 16.76 -1.78 -3.49
N ALA A 9 15.66 -2.46 -3.13
CA ALA A 9 14.37 -1.81 -2.92
C ALA A 9 14.43 -0.75 -1.81
N LYS A 10 15.10 -1.05 -0.69
CA LYS A 10 15.30 -0.08 0.41
C LYS A 10 16.10 1.14 -0.01
N GLU A 11 17.14 0.96 -0.82
CA GLU A 11 17.88 2.08 -1.43
C GLU A 11 16.95 2.94 -2.32
N LEU A 12 16.17 2.31 -3.19
CA LEU A 12 15.24 3.01 -4.08
C LEU A 12 14.16 3.78 -3.33
N ILE A 13 13.60 3.23 -2.25
CA ILE A 13 12.63 3.92 -1.38
C ILE A 13 13.22 5.24 -0.88
N GLN A 14 14.48 5.23 -0.43
CA GLN A 14 15.17 6.43 0.04
C GLN A 14 15.46 7.42 -1.09
N GLU A 15 15.92 6.93 -2.24
CA GLU A 15 16.24 7.75 -3.42
C GLU A 15 15.00 8.46 -3.99
N ILE A 16 13.86 7.76 -4.04
CA ILE A 16 12.57 8.31 -4.50
C ILE A 16 11.97 9.27 -3.45
N GLY A 17 12.37 9.15 -2.18
CA GLY A 17 11.87 9.96 -1.09
C GLY A 17 10.56 9.44 -0.49
N PHE A 18 10.31 8.14 -0.60
CA PHE A 18 9.19 7.49 0.06
C PHE A 18 9.41 7.39 1.57
N SER A 19 8.31 7.23 2.32
CA SER A 19 8.37 7.11 3.77
C SER A 19 9.21 5.91 4.19
N LYS A 20 9.93 6.04 5.33
CA LYS A 20 10.62 4.92 5.99
C LYS A 20 9.66 3.77 6.30
N PHE A 21 8.36 4.04 6.45
CA PHE A 21 7.33 3.02 6.61
C PHE A 21 7.52 1.82 5.66
N PHE A 22 7.79 2.06 4.38
CA PHE A 22 7.97 0.96 3.41
C PHE A 22 9.25 0.14 3.63
N ILE A 23 10.28 0.73 4.22
CA ILE A 23 11.46 -0.02 4.66
C ILE A 23 11.08 -0.95 5.81
N ASP A 24 10.27 -0.45 6.75
CA ASP A 24 9.80 -1.23 7.89
C ASP A 24 8.84 -2.36 7.45
N VAL A 25 8.03 -2.14 6.40
CA VAL A 25 7.25 -3.19 5.71
C VAL A 25 8.16 -4.27 5.13
N ILE A 26 9.17 -3.89 4.33
CA ILE A 26 10.11 -4.84 3.70
C ILE A 26 10.87 -5.67 4.73
N ASP A 27 11.28 -5.04 5.83
CA ASP A 27 12.01 -5.71 6.92
C ASP A 27 11.08 -6.52 7.84
N GLY A 28 9.75 -6.47 7.65
CA GLY A 28 8.76 -7.18 8.48
C GLY A 28 8.73 -6.68 9.93
N ARG A 29 8.87 -5.37 10.13
CA ARG A 29 8.99 -4.71 11.44
C ARG A 29 7.76 -3.89 11.85
N LEU A 30 6.65 -4.07 11.15
CA LEU A 30 5.40 -3.41 11.54
C LEU A 30 4.82 -4.05 12.81
N ASP A 31 4.49 -3.19 13.78
CA ASP A 31 3.80 -3.61 15.00
C ASP A 31 2.28 -3.70 14.78
N SER A 32 1.59 -4.40 15.67
CA SER A 32 0.12 -4.40 15.70
C SER A 32 -0.40 -3.00 16.11
N PRO A 33 -1.51 -2.51 15.53
CA PRO A 33 -2.40 -3.23 14.61
C PRO A 33 -2.10 -3.06 13.12
N ILE A 34 -1.17 -2.16 12.72
CA ILE A 34 -0.92 -1.87 11.30
C ILE A 34 -0.40 -3.06 10.50
N SER A 35 0.31 -3.99 11.15
CA SER A 35 0.79 -5.23 10.53
C SER A 35 -0.32 -6.19 10.06
N ILE A 36 -1.57 -5.95 10.47
CA ILE A 36 -2.73 -6.70 9.95
C ILE A 36 -3.05 -6.28 8.51
N TYR A 37 -2.78 -5.02 8.14
CA TYR A 37 -3.19 -4.43 6.87
C TYR A 37 -2.07 -4.34 5.84
N PHE A 38 -0.82 -4.33 6.30
CA PHE A 38 0.36 -4.15 5.45
C PHE A 38 1.38 -5.27 5.68
N GLY A 39 1.49 -6.16 4.71
CA GLY A 39 2.45 -7.25 4.68
C GLY A 39 3.72 -6.92 3.87
N CYS A 40 4.78 -7.66 4.14
CA CYS A 40 6.00 -7.64 3.33
C CYS A 40 5.71 -8.31 1.97
N PRO A 41 5.86 -7.62 0.82
CA PRO A 41 5.50 -8.19 -0.48
C PRO A 41 6.12 -9.56 -0.75
N THR A 42 5.28 -10.52 -1.13
CA THR A 42 5.69 -11.89 -1.46
C THR A 42 6.73 -11.93 -2.58
N LEU A 43 6.71 -10.96 -3.51
CA LEU A 43 7.70 -10.83 -4.58
C LEU A 43 9.15 -10.90 -4.07
N TYR A 44 9.42 -10.34 -2.89
CA TYR A 44 10.76 -10.33 -2.33
C TYR A 44 11.29 -11.70 -1.88
N TYR A 45 10.46 -12.74 -1.88
CA TYR A 45 10.86 -14.12 -1.58
C TYR A 45 11.00 -14.98 -2.84
N LEU A 46 10.66 -14.45 -4.01
CA LEU A 46 10.75 -15.13 -5.29
C LEU A 46 12.15 -15.04 -5.89
N SER A 47 12.51 -16.03 -6.69
CA SER A 47 13.72 -16.01 -7.53
C SER A 47 13.61 -15.00 -8.68
N ASP A 48 14.75 -14.70 -9.32
CA ASP A 48 14.79 -13.85 -10.52
C ASP A 48 13.88 -14.39 -11.64
N GLU A 49 13.93 -15.71 -11.89
CA GLU A 49 13.09 -16.37 -12.89
C GLU A 49 11.59 -16.23 -12.58
N GLU A 50 11.20 -16.36 -11.31
CA GLU A 50 9.82 -16.23 -10.86
C GLU A 50 9.33 -14.78 -10.93
N GLN A 51 10.14 -13.79 -10.50
CA GLN A 51 9.75 -12.38 -10.63
C GLN A 51 9.62 -11.97 -12.11
N ALA A 52 10.54 -12.45 -12.96
CA ALA A 52 10.50 -12.18 -14.39
C ALA A 52 9.27 -12.78 -15.09
N ALA A 53 8.71 -13.88 -14.56
CA ALA A 53 7.53 -14.53 -15.15
C ALA A 53 6.28 -13.64 -15.16
N TYR A 54 6.14 -12.71 -14.21
CA TYR A 54 4.99 -11.80 -14.16
C TYR A 54 5.05 -10.67 -15.21
N ASN A 55 6.21 -10.44 -15.84
CA ASN A 55 6.38 -9.41 -16.88
C ASN A 55 5.93 -8.00 -16.47
N LEU A 56 6.08 -7.63 -15.19
CA LEU A 56 5.60 -6.36 -14.63
C LEU A 56 6.48 -5.14 -14.97
N GLY A 57 7.65 -5.35 -15.57
CA GLY A 57 8.60 -4.28 -15.87
C GLY A 57 9.43 -3.88 -14.65
N ASP A 58 9.78 -2.59 -14.54
CA ASP A 58 10.56 -2.07 -13.40
C ASP A 58 9.64 -1.57 -12.29
N ILE A 59 9.32 -2.46 -11.35
CA ILE A 59 8.43 -2.16 -10.24
C ILE A 59 9.17 -2.22 -8.90
N LEU A 60 8.72 -1.38 -7.97
CA LEU A 60 9.09 -1.41 -6.57
C LEU A 60 7.88 -1.88 -5.75
N PRO A 61 7.83 -3.15 -5.32
CA PRO A 61 6.80 -3.64 -4.42
C PRO A 61 6.84 -2.89 -3.07
N LEU A 62 5.73 -2.31 -2.66
CA LEU A 62 5.64 -1.46 -1.48
C LEU A 62 5.02 -2.20 -0.28
N TRP A 63 3.89 -2.89 -0.49
CA TRP A 63 3.26 -3.77 0.51
C TRP A 63 2.37 -4.82 -0.17
N GLU A 64 1.96 -5.82 0.59
CA GLU A 64 0.86 -6.73 0.24
C GLU A 64 -0.31 -6.58 1.21
N ASP A 65 -1.50 -6.99 0.79
CA ASP A 65 -2.68 -7.04 1.65
C ASP A 65 -2.55 -8.10 2.76
N ALA A 66 -3.52 -8.12 3.68
CA ALA A 66 -3.56 -9.08 4.79
C ALA A 66 -3.53 -10.55 4.33
N GLY A 67 -4.07 -10.85 3.14
CA GLY A 67 -4.09 -12.18 2.56
C GLY A 67 -2.80 -12.59 1.84
N GLY A 68 -1.92 -11.63 1.52
CA GLY A 68 -0.73 -11.83 0.70
C GLY A 68 -1.01 -12.06 -0.79
N TYR A 69 -2.25 -11.89 -1.23
CA TYR A 69 -2.65 -12.11 -2.62
C TYR A 69 -2.47 -10.84 -3.45
N MET A 70 -2.92 -9.70 -2.92
CA MET A 70 -2.88 -8.43 -3.62
C MET A 70 -1.58 -7.70 -3.31
N GLN A 71 -0.82 -7.38 -4.36
CA GLN A 71 0.46 -6.73 -4.27
C GLN A 71 0.34 -5.29 -4.75
N TYR A 72 0.89 -4.36 -3.98
CA TYR A 72 0.87 -2.93 -4.28
C TYR A 72 2.28 -2.49 -4.63
N ALA A 73 2.46 -1.92 -5.81
CA ALA A 73 3.78 -1.56 -6.30
C ALA A 73 3.80 -0.18 -6.95
N TYR A 74 4.97 0.44 -6.93
CA TYR A 74 5.27 1.65 -7.69
C TYR A 74 5.97 1.26 -9.00
N ASP A 75 5.41 1.68 -10.13
CA ASP A 75 6.01 1.50 -11.45
C ASP A 75 7.02 2.63 -11.68
N ILE A 76 8.31 2.28 -11.69
CA ILE A 76 9.42 3.24 -11.69
C ILE A 76 9.48 4.02 -13.02
N GLU A 77 9.17 3.35 -14.14
CA GLU A 77 9.22 3.97 -15.47
C GLU A 77 8.07 4.96 -15.66
N ARG A 78 6.86 4.56 -15.26
CA ARG A 78 5.64 5.35 -15.48
C ARG A 78 5.37 6.35 -14.36
N LYS A 79 5.98 6.16 -13.20
CA LYS A 79 5.80 6.98 -12.00
C LYS A 79 4.36 6.98 -11.49
N ASP A 80 3.70 5.85 -11.61
CA ASP A 80 2.35 5.59 -11.10
C ASP A 80 2.35 4.35 -10.18
N TYR A 81 1.20 4.05 -9.59
CA TYR A 81 1.03 2.92 -8.69
C TYR A 81 0.15 1.87 -9.34
N ILE A 82 0.46 0.62 -9.08
CA ILE A 82 -0.26 -0.53 -9.62
C ILE A 82 -0.67 -1.47 -8.50
N ILE A 83 -1.76 -2.17 -8.73
CA ILE A 83 -2.21 -3.29 -7.91
C ILE A 83 -2.32 -4.51 -8.82
N PHE A 84 -1.81 -5.65 -8.37
CA PHE A 84 -1.90 -6.91 -9.11
C PHE A 84 -2.06 -8.09 -8.16
N ASP A 85 -2.66 -9.17 -8.65
CA ASP A 85 -2.75 -10.44 -7.93
C ASP A 85 -1.45 -11.23 -8.14
N ILE A 86 -0.89 -11.77 -7.06
CA ILE A 86 0.34 -12.57 -7.10
C ILE A 86 0.16 -13.90 -7.85
N GLU A 87 -1.06 -14.41 -8.00
CA GLU A 87 -1.28 -15.70 -8.66
C GLU A 87 -1.12 -15.63 -10.19
N ASP A 88 -1.49 -14.50 -10.80
CA ASP A 88 -1.48 -14.33 -12.26
C ASP A 88 -0.65 -13.14 -12.76
N GLY A 89 -0.29 -12.19 -11.88
CA GLY A 89 0.45 -10.98 -12.23
C GLY A 89 -0.36 -9.95 -13.01
N ASP A 90 -1.69 -10.08 -13.10
CA ASP A 90 -2.48 -9.17 -13.91
C ASP A 90 -2.65 -7.81 -13.22
N VAL A 91 -2.23 -6.75 -13.91
CA VAL A 91 -2.37 -5.38 -13.42
C VAL A 91 -3.79 -4.91 -13.73
N SER A 92 -4.68 -5.12 -12.77
CA SER A 92 -6.10 -4.79 -12.90
C SER A 92 -6.37 -3.29 -13.00
N SER A 93 -5.53 -2.45 -12.37
CA SER A 93 -5.72 -1.00 -12.30
C SER A 93 -4.42 -0.24 -12.03
N ARG A 94 -4.42 1.05 -12.41
CA ARG A 94 -3.32 1.99 -12.17
C ARG A 94 -3.86 3.23 -11.46
N TYR A 95 -3.06 3.79 -10.57
CA TYR A 95 -3.48 4.84 -9.65
C TYR A 95 -2.41 5.92 -9.51
N THR A 96 -2.86 7.14 -9.24
CA THR A 96 -2.05 8.13 -8.52
C THR A 96 -1.92 7.74 -7.04
N TRP A 97 -0.95 8.32 -6.34
CA TRP A 97 -0.80 8.10 -4.88
C TRP A 97 -2.08 8.44 -4.12
N ASP A 98 -2.72 9.56 -4.46
CA ASP A 98 -3.93 10.04 -3.79
C ASP A 98 -5.10 9.09 -4.00
N GLU A 99 -5.30 8.56 -5.21
CA GLU A 99 -6.36 7.59 -5.50
C GLU A 99 -6.12 6.27 -4.75
N LEU A 100 -4.87 5.79 -4.74
CA LEU A 100 -4.51 4.57 -4.03
C LEU A 100 -4.72 4.71 -2.52
N ILE A 101 -4.20 5.79 -1.93
CA ILE A 101 -4.33 6.02 -0.49
C ILE A 101 -5.77 6.32 -0.09
N LYS A 102 -6.55 7.01 -0.91
CA LYS A 102 -7.99 7.16 -0.65
C LYS A 102 -8.67 5.80 -0.55
N SER A 103 -8.40 4.88 -1.48
CA SER A 103 -8.96 3.52 -1.43
C SER A 103 -8.54 2.78 -0.16
N VAL A 104 -7.27 2.90 0.26
CA VAL A 104 -6.78 2.29 1.50
C VAL A 104 -7.48 2.86 2.73
N ILE A 105 -7.64 4.18 2.81
CA ILE A 105 -8.33 4.84 3.93
C ILE A 105 -9.80 4.39 3.99
N ASP A 106 -10.48 4.34 2.85
CA ASP A 106 -11.89 3.93 2.76
C ASP A 106 -12.08 2.49 3.26
N THR A 107 -11.24 1.55 2.79
CA THR A 107 -11.25 0.17 3.27
C THR A 107 -10.96 0.06 4.76
N LEU A 108 -9.99 0.80 5.29
CA LEU A 108 -9.70 0.80 6.72
C LEU A 108 -10.84 1.36 7.55
N ILE A 109 -11.54 2.40 7.06
CA ILE A 109 -12.74 2.91 7.72
C ILE A 109 -13.80 1.82 7.77
N GLU A 110 -14.07 1.12 6.65
CA GLU A 110 -15.04 0.03 6.60
C GLU A 110 -14.71 -1.09 7.61
N HIS A 111 -13.43 -1.46 7.74
CA HIS A 111 -12.99 -2.50 8.67
C HIS A 111 -13.07 -2.08 10.15
N GLU A 112 -12.70 -0.84 10.46
CA GLU A 112 -12.64 -0.35 11.85
C GLU A 112 -13.97 0.25 12.32
N TYR A 113 -14.96 0.46 11.43
CA TYR A 113 -16.19 1.19 11.74
C TYR A 113 -16.96 0.58 12.92
N ASP A 114 -17.10 -0.75 12.95
CA ASP A 114 -17.85 -1.46 13.99
C ASP A 114 -17.17 -1.43 15.38
N GLU A 115 -15.90 -1.04 15.45
CA GLU A 115 -15.11 -0.94 16.69
C GLU A 115 -15.18 0.46 17.34
N HIS A 116 -15.86 1.42 16.69
CA HIS A 116 -15.94 2.82 17.12
C HIS A 116 -17.39 3.32 17.22
N GLU A 117 -17.63 4.41 17.98
CA GLU A 117 -19.00 4.90 18.20
C GLU A 117 -19.59 5.59 16.97
N ASN A 118 -18.73 6.18 16.12
CA ASN A 118 -19.13 6.95 14.95
C ASN A 118 -17.96 7.11 13.94
N LEU A 119 -18.29 7.59 12.73
CA LEU A 119 -17.34 7.79 11.63
C LEU A 119 -16.17 8.74 11.98
N GLU A 120 -16.41 9.79 12.76
CA GLU A 120 -15.36 10.77 13.11
C GLU A 120 -14.28 10.12 14.00
N GLU A 121 -14.69 9.26 14.94
CA GLU A 121 -13.79 8.45 15.74
C GLU A 121 -13.02 7.44 14.91
N THR A 122 -13.70 6.73 13.99
CA THR A 122 -13.06 5.79 13.05
C THR A 122 -12.00 6.48 12.19
N ILE A 123 -12.32 7.62 11.58
CA ILE A 123 -11.36 8.40 10.77
C ILE A 123 -10.16 8.82 11.60
N SER A 124 -10.39 9.25 12.85
CA SER A 124 -9.31 9.63 13.77
C SER A 124 -8.40 8.45 14.12
N ALA A 125 -8.97 7.26 14.33
CA ALA A 125 -8.22 6.03 14.58
C ALA A 125 -7.40 5.61 13.35
N VAL A 126 -8.00 5.62 12.15
CA VAL A 126 -7.31 5.33 10.88
C VAL A 126 -6.18 6.33 10.61
N LYS A 127 -6.38 7.62 10.91
CA LYS A 127 -5.32 8.63 10.80
C LYS A 127 -4.13 8.32 11.70
N PHE A 128 -4.40 7.91 12.94
CA PHE A 128 -3.38 7.51 13.89
C PHE A 128 -2.64 6.24 13.41
N LEU A 129 -3.39 5.26 12.89
CA LEU A 129 -2.84 4.03 12.32
C LEU A 129 -1.83 4.32 11.21
N LEU A 130 -2.20 5.20 10.27
CA LEU A 130 -1.40 5.54 9.09
C LEU A 130 -0.38 6.67 9.32
N ALA A 131 -0.12 7.07 10.56
CA ALA A 131 0.72 8.23 10.87
C ALA A 131 2.14 8.13 10.25
N ASP A 132 2.74 6.93 10.26
CA ASP A 132 4.09 6.69 9.72
C ASP A 132 4.14 6.74 8.18
N LEU A 133 2.99 6.64 7.50
CA LEU A 133 2.91 6.79 6.06
C LEU A 133 3.04 8.26 5.62
N ASN A 134 2.90 9.20 6.56
CA ASN A 134 3.06 10.64 6.37
C ASN A 134 2.21 11.21 5.21
N ILE A 135 0.92 10.89 5.21
CA ILE A 135 -0.05 11.31 4.19
C ILE A 135 -0.41 12.79 4.40
N GLY A 136 0.28 13.69 3.69
CA GLY A 136 0.14 15.15 3.89
C GLY A 136 -1.25 15.73 3.60
N ASN A 137 -2.07 15.05 2.80
CA ASN A 137 -3.44 15.44 2.43
C ASN A 137 -4.51 14.53 3.06
N PHE A 138 -4.20 13.78 4.12
CA PHE A 138 -5.11 12.82 4.75
C PHE A 138 -6.51 13.41 5.01
N ASP A 139 -6.58 14.58 5.66
CA ASP A 139 -7.85 15.21 6.05
C ASP A 139 -8.73 15.54 4.84
N LYS A 140 -8.13 15.86 3.70
CA LYS A 140 -8.85 16.09 2.45
C LYS A 140 -9.43 14.78 1.93
N LEU A 141 -8.63 13.72 1.88
CA LEU A 141 -9.07 12.40 1.39
C LEU A 141 -10.19 11.83 2.27
N ALA A 142 -10.07 11.96 3.60
CA ALA A 142 -11.09 11.52 4.54
C ALA A 142 -12.40 12.30 4.39
N ALA A 143 -12.35 13.62 4.16
CA ALA A 143 -13.54 14.42 3.90
C ALA A 143 -14.24 14.02 2.59
N ASP A 144 -13.47 13.70 1.54
CA ASP A 144 -14.02 13.20 0.28
C ASP A 144 -14.75 11.86 0.49
N ILE A 145 -14.16 10.93 1.25
CA ILE A 145 -14.78 9.63 1.61
C ILE A 145 -16.06 9.83 2.42
N GLN A 146 -16.01 10.67 3.46
CA GLN A 146 -17.18 10.95 4.30
C GLN A 146 -18.35 11.50 3.46
N SER A 147 -18.07 12.42 2.52
CA SER A 147 -19.10 12.95 1.63
C SER A 147 -19.74 11.90 0.72
N GLU A 148 -18.98 10.89 0.30
CA GLU A 148 -19.44 9.77 -0.53
C GLU A 148 -20.34 8.82 0.27
N TRP A 149 -19.99 8.53 1.52
CA TRP A 149 -20.78 7.70 2.41
C TRP A 149 -22.11 8.37 2.82
N GLU A 150 -22.11 9.69 2.99
CA GLU A 150 -23.31 10.47 3.32
C GLU A 150 -24.25 10.68 2.11
N ASN A 151 -23.75 10.52 0.87
CA ASN A 151 -24.51 10.70 -0.38
C ASN A 151 -24.32 9.54 -1.38
N PRO A 152 -24.78 8.32 -1.05
CA PRO A 152 -24.57 7.12 -1.87
C PRO A 152 -25.39 7.10 -3.18
#